data_AF-A0A9P4NNA3-F1
#
_entry.id   AF-A0A9P4NNA3-F1
#
_cell.length_a   1.000
_cell.length_b   1.000
_cell.length_c   1.000
_cell.angle_alpha   90.00
_cell.angle_beta   90.00
_cell.angle_gamma   90.00
#
_symmetry.space_group_name_H-M   'P 1'
#
loop_
_entity.id
_entity.type
_entity.pdbx_description
1 polymer ?
#
loop_
_entity_poly.entity_id
_entity_poly.type
_entity_poly.pdbx_seq_one_letter_code
_entity_poly.pdbx_strand_id
1 'polypeptide(L)'
;EQWDGSFHNYSNKSARMTIPGPHIFTIPPESTLVLGDCSTPAHFRSTLRFYSSEADMKRIFDFILMDPPWPNASVKRKEAYFISHMLRDTKTLLLSMDLDQCVAPNGLMGIWITNRPSIRQLVLGHGGIFESLNVGLIEEWIWVKTTTKGEPVTALDGAWRKPYEVLLLARSPGWRLETARHSPDVKRRIIFGVPDIHSRKPCLKELIEDMLPEGYQALECFARYLVAGWWSWGNEVLKFNWDGYWTDG
;
A
#
# COMPACT_ATOMS: atom_id res chain seq x y z
N GLU A 1 -1.17 -20.20 -22.09
CA GLU A 1 -1.59 -20.65 -20.75
C GLU A 1 -2.88 -19.93 -20.35
N GLN A 2 -3.70 -20.57 -19.51
CA GLN A 2 -4.87 -19.91 -18.93
C GLN A 2 -4.37 -18.89 -17.90
N TRP A 3 -4.76 -17.63 -18.04
CA TRP A 3 -4.44 -16.57 -17.07
C TRP A 3 -4.97 -16.96 -15.68
N ASP A 4 -4.08 -17.10 -14.70
CA ASP A 4 -4.41 -17.59 -13.36
C ASP A 4 -4.58 -16.47 -12.33
N GLY A 5 -4.46 -15.21 -12.75
CA GLY A 5 -4.53 -14.05 -11.87
C GLY A 5 -3.17 -13.54 -11.40
N SER A 6 -2.06 -14.17 -11.76
CA SER A 6 -0.73 -13.71 -11.35
C SER A 6 0.29 -13.69 -12.48
N PHE A 7 1.31 -12.83 -12.35
CA PHE A 7 2.41 -12.76 -13.30
C PHE A 7 3.65 -12.15 -12.64
N HIS A 8 4.81 -12.69 -12.94
CA HIS A 8 6.10 -12.10 -12.58
C HIS A 8 6.92 -11.79 -13.83
N ASN A 9 7.43 -10.57 -13.92
CA ASN A 9 8.34 -10.18 -14.99
C ASN A 9 9.79 -10.49 -14.61
N TYR A 10 10.30 -11.66 -15.03
CA TYR A 10 11.69 -12.06 -14.79
C TYR A 10 12.75 -11.21 -15.53
N SER A 11 12.32 -10.34 -16.44
CA SER A 11 13.24 -9.51 -17.22
C SER A 11 13.64 -8.24 -16.46
N ASN A 12 14.88 -7.80 -16.69
CA ASN A 12 15.34 -6.45 -16.34
C ASN A 12 14.78 -5.36 -17.27
N LYS A 13 13.87 -5.70 -18.18
CA LYS A 13 13.14 -4.76 -19.06
C LYS A 13 11.64 -4.84 -18.82
N SER A 14 10.93 -3.79 -19.22
CA SER A 14 9.47 -3.80 -19.21
C SER A 14 8.92 -4.85 -20.19
N ALA A 15 7.89 -5.57 -19.78
CA ALA A 15 7.15 -6.50 -20.64
C ALA A 15 5.81 -5.90 -21.05
N ARG A 16 5.30 -6.27 -22.23
CA ARG A 16 3.91 -5.98 -22.63
C ARG A 16 3.08 -7.22 -22.36
N MET A 17 1.96 -7.02 -21.68
CA MET A 17 1.07 -8.11 -21.27
C MET A 17 -0.37 -7.80 -21.68
N THR A 18 -1.08 -8.83 -22.11
CA THR A 18 -2.52 -8.78 -22.38
C THR A 18 -3.21 -9.80 -21.48
N ILE A 19 -4.13 -9.34 -20.64
CA ILE A 19 -5.10 -10.18 -19.93
C ILE A 19 -6.30 -10.39 -20.87
N PRO A 20 -7.07 -11.49 -20.82
CA PRO A 20 -8.23 -11.69 -21.69
C PRO A 20 -9.09 -10.42 -21.85
N GLY A 21 -9.01 -9.81 -23.04
CA GLY A 21 -9.58 -8.48 -23.32
C GLY A 21 -8.69 -7.64 -24.27
N PRO A 22 -9.14 -6.43 -24.66
CA PRO A 22 -8.45 -5.60 -25.64
C PRO A 22 -7.35 -4.69 -25.05
N HIS A 23 -7.12 -4.74 -23.73
CA HIS A 23 -6.24 -3.81 -23.04
C HIS A 23 -4.81 -4.35 -23.00
N ILE A 24 -3.85 -3.51 -23.37
CA ILE A 24 -2.42 -3.82 -23.30
C ILE A 24 -1.84 -3.09 -22.08
N PHE A 25 -1.05 -3.82 -21.29
CA PHE A 25 -0.44 -3.32 -20.07
C PHE A 25 1.08 -3.33 -20.19
N THR A 26 1.72 -2.26 -19.72
CA THR A 26 3.17 -2.18 -19.57
C THR A 26 3.57 -2.60 -18.16
N ILE A 27 4.27 -3.74 -18.06
CA ILE A 27 4.68 -4.36 -16.80
C ILE A 27 6.14 -3.98 -16.51
N PRO A 28 6.43 -3.31 -15.38
CA PRO A 28 7.80 -2.95 -15.00
C PRO A 28 8.72 -4.17 -14.85
N PRO A 29 10.03 -4.00 -15.02
CA PRO A 29 11.00 -5.07 -14.77
C PRO A 29 10.91 -5.59 -13.34
N GLU A 30 11.09 -6.90 -13.18
CA GLU A 30 11.21 -7.59 -11.88
C GLU A 30 9.98 -7.43 -10.97
N SER A 31 8.86 -6.93 -11.51
CA SER A 31 7.62 -6.74 -10.75
C SER A 31 6.79 -8.03 -10.74
N THR A 32 6.12 -8.27 -9.61
CA THR A 32 5.13 -9.34 -9.46
C THR A 32 3.76 -8.72 -9.28
N LEU A 33 2.77 -9.18 -10.04
CA LEU A 33 1.38 -8.78 -9.85
C LEU A 33 0.54 -9.98 -9.42
N VAL A 34 -0.38 -9.72 -8.51
CA VAL A 34 -1.41 -10.67 -8.05
C VAL A 34 -2.75 -9.95 -8.13
N LEU A 35 -3.55 -10.31 -9.14
CA LEU A 35 -4.91 -9.85 -9.32
C LEU A 35 -5.85 -10.68 -8.46
N GLY A 36 -6.49 -10.05 -7.47
CA GLY A 36 -7.47 -10.74 -6.65
C GLY A 36 -7.97 -9.90 -5.48
N ASP A 37 -9.02 -10.40 -4.83
CA ASP A 37 -9.62 -9.73 -3.68
C ASP A 37 -8.70 -9.83 -2.47
N CYS A 38 -8.32 -8.68 -1.93
CA CYS A 38 -7.51 -8.57 -0.73
C CYS A 38 -8.18 -9.22 0.49
N SER A 39 -9.52 -9.36 0.51
CA SER A 39 -10.21 -10.08 1.58
C SER A 39 -9.97 -11.59 1.58
N THR A 40 -9.48 -12.14 0.47
CA THR A 40 -9.25 -13.58 0.27
C THR A 40 -7.76 -13.87 0.02
N PRO A 41 -6.94 -14.01 1.08
CA PRO A 41 -5.49 -14.17 0.93
C PRO A 41 -5.06 -15.53 0.35
N ALA A 42 -5.98 -16.49 0.15
CA ALA A 42 -5.66 -17.84 -0.28
C ALA A 42 -4.90 -17.88 -1.61
N HIS A 43 -5.40 -17.12 -2.61
CA HIS A 43 -4.75 -17.02 -3.92
C HIS A 43 -3.38 -16.34 -3.83
N PHE A 44 -3.30 -15.19 -3.14
CA PHE A 44 -2.02 -14.51 -2.89
C PHE A 44 -0.99 -15.43 -2.24
N ARG A 45 -1.39 -16.20 -1.21
CA ARG A 45 -0.52 -17.14 -0.52
C ARG A 45 -0.08 -18.30 -1.42
N SER A 46 -0.95 -18.83 -2.29
CA SER A 46 -0.53 -19.85 -3.26
C SER A 46 0.50 -19.29 -4.24
N THR A 47 0.28 -18.08 -4.76
CA THR A 47 1.20 -17.40 -5.67
C THR A 47 2.55 -17.11 -5.01
N LEU A 48 2.53 -16.65 -3.75
CA LEU A 48 3.73 -16.44 -2.95
C LEU A 48 4.53 -17.73 -2.75
N ARG A 49 3.85 -18.86 -2.49
CA ARG A 49 4.51 -20.17 -2.38
C ARG A 49 5.10 -20.64 -3.71
N PHE A 50 4.40 -20.43 -4.81
CA PHE A 50 4.83 -20.80 -6.15
C PHE A 50 6.10 -20.04 -6.56
N TYR A 51 6.10 -18.71 -6.51
CA TYR A 51 7.30 -17.94 -6.88
C TYR A 51 8.45 -18.13 -5.88
N SER A 52 8.15 -18.45 -4.62
CA SER A 52 9.18 -18.84 -3.66
C SER A 52 9.87 -20.15 -4.01
N SER A 53 9.18 -21.12 -4.62
CA SER A 53 9.82 -22.37 -5.08
C SER A 53 10.50 -22.22 -6.44
N GLU A 54 9.90 -21.47 -7.36
CA GLU A 54 10.39 -21.35 -8.74
C GLU A 54 11.52 -20.33 -8.91
N ALA A 55 11.52 -19.26 -8.12
CA ALA A 55 12.36 -18.09 -8.33
C ALA A 55 13.22 -17.69 -7.12
N ASP A 56 13.34 -18.60 -6.12
CA ASP A 56 14.07 -18.39 -4.86
C ASP A 56 13.66 -17.10 -4.11
N MET A 57 12.42 -16.64 -4.33
CA MET A 57 11.89 -15.45 -3.67
C MET A 57 11.56 -15.73 -2.21
N LYS A 58 11.77 -14.72 -1.36
CA LYS A 58 11.41 -14.81 0.07
C LYS A 58 9.88 -14.89 0.19
N ARG A 59 9.40 -15.60 1.21
CA ARG A 59 7.97 -15.58 1.58
C ARG A 59 7.60 -14.44 2.52
N ILE A 60 8.56 -13.59 2.81
CA ILE A 60 8.44 -12.45 3.71
C ILE A 60 8.92 -11.20 3.01
N PHE A 61 8.39 -10.07 3.44
CA PHE A 61 8.65 -8.75 2.86
C PHE A 61 9.33 -7.87 3.90
N ASP A 62 10.42 -7.23 3.49
CA ASP A 62 11.12 -6.22 4.26
C ASP A 62 10.30 -4.92 4.33
N PHE A 63 9.42 -4.71 3.34
CA PHE A 63 8.47 -3.59 3.32
C PHE A 63 7.08 -4.01 2.82
N ILE A 64 6.03 -3.62 3.55
CA ILE A 64 4.64 -3.75 3.12
C ILE A 64 3.98 -2.37 3.11
N LEU A 65 3.46 -1.94 1.97
CA LEU A 65 2.72 -0.68 1.81
C LEU A 65 1.23 -0.99 1.59
N MET A 66 0.35 -0.22 2.23
CA MET A 66 -1.10 -0.34 2.08
C MET A 66 -1.74 1.02 1.80
N ASP A 67 -2.64 1.08 0.82
CA ASP A 67 -3.60 2.18 0.62
C ASP A 67 -5.05 1.65 0.72
N PRO A 68 -5.55 1.36 1.93
CA PRO A 68 -6.85 0.72 2.11
C PRO A 68 -8.00 1.58 1.57
N PRO A 69 -9.14 0.95 1.19
CA PRO A 69 -10.31 1.66 0.69
C PRO A 69 -11.08 2.36 1.82
N TRP A 70 -10.48 3.38 2.45
CA TRP A 70 -11.07 4.08 3.58
C TRP A 70 -12.46 4.67 3.25
N PRO A 71 -13.44 4.58 4.17
CA PRO A 71 -14.78 5.06 3.89
C PRO A 71 -14.84 6.57 3.64
N ASN A 72 -15.36 6.99 2.48
CA ASN A 72 -15.50 8.39 2.12
C ASN A 72 -16.85 8.97 2.60
N ALA A 73 -16.82 10.12 3.28
CA ALA A 73 -18.00 10.80 3.80
C ALA A 73 -18.91 11.38 2.69
N SER A 74 -18.42 11.42 1.45
CA SER A 74 -19.19 11.83 0.27
C SER A 74 -20.11 10.74 -0.27
N VAL A 75 -19.97 9.48 0.17
CA VAL A 75 -20.89 8.40 -0.21
C VAL A 75 -22.19 8.61 0.58
N LYS A 76 -23.26 8.91 -0.16
CA LYS A 76 -24.55 9.54 0.21
C LYS A 76 -25.40 8.94 1.36
N ARG A 77 -24.86 8.55 2.52
CA ARG A 77 -25.65 8.34 3.77
C ARG A 77 -24.86 8.80 4.99
N LYS A 78 -25.17 10.02 5.46
CA LYS A 78 -24.52 10.72 6.59
C LYS A 78 -24.97 10.20 7.97
N GLU A 79 -25.02 8.88 8.18
CA GLU A 79 -25.24 8.35 9.52
C GLU A 79 -23.90 7.94 10.15
N ALA A 80 -23.60 8.50 11.32
CA ALA A 80 -22.36 8.19 12.06
C ALA A 80 -22.21 6.68 12.32
N TYR A 81 -23.33 5.99 12.52
CA TYR A 81 -23.41 4.54 12.66
C TYR A 81 -22.91 3.80 11.42
N PHE A 82 -23.31 4.24 10.23
CA PHE A 82 -22.88 3.65 8.95
C PHE A 82 -21.37 3.81 8.71
N ILE A 83 -20.82 4.99 9.00
CA ILE A 83 -19.36 5.21 8.90
C ILE A 83 -18.60 4.31 9.87
N SER A 84 -19.08 4.17 11.11
CA SER A 84 -18.48 3.28 12.11
C SER A 84 -18.45 1.83 11.66
N HIS A 85 -19.54 1.33 11.06
CA HIS A 85 -19.60 0.00 10.47
C HIS A 85 -18.59 -0.18 9.35
N MET A 86 -18.55 0.73 8.38
CA MET A 86 -17.58 0.62 7.28
C MET A 86 -16.11 0.67 7.77
N LEU A 87 -15.83 1.40 8.85
CA LEU A 87 -14.50 1.40 9.48
C LEU A 87 -14.17 0.04 10.11
N ARG A 88 -15.15 -0.59 10.77
CA ARG A 88 -14.99 -1.96 11.29
C ARG A 88 -14.77 -2.96 10.17
N ASP A 89 -15.53 -2.86 9.08
CA ASP A 89 -15.36 -3.72 7.91
C ASP A 89 -13.97 -3.57 7.30
N THR A 90 -13.47 -2.32 7.19
CA THR A 90 -12.10 -2.04 6.72
C THR A 90 -11.05 -2.65 7.65
N LYS A 91 -11.24 -2.56 8.98
CA LYS A 91 -10.34 -3.23 9.94
C LYS A 91 -10.38 -4.74 9.77
N THR A 92 -11.55 -5.35 9.69
CA THR A 92 -11.71 -6.80 9.49
C THR A 92 -11.03 -7.25 8.21
N LEU A 93 -11.20 -6.52 7.11
CA LEU A 93 -10.51 -6.74 5.84
C LEU A 93 -8.98 -6.74 6.00
N LEU A 94 -8.42 -5.70 6.64
CA LEU A 94 -6.97 -5.60 6.82
C LEU A 94 -6.41 -6.72 7.69
N LEU A 95 -7.15 -7.14 8.72
CA LEU A 95 -6.73 -8.24 9.58
C LEU A 95 -6.88 -9.60 8.89
N SER A 96 -7.88 -9.80 8.03
CA SER A 96 -8.05 -11.05 7.29
C SER A 96 -7.00 -11.30 6.21
N MET A 97 -6.17 -10.31 5.89
CA MET A 97 -5.04 -10.44 4.97
C MET A 97 -3.86 -11.19 5.59
N ASP A 98 -3.80 -11.31 6.93
CA ASP A 98 -2.73 -11.99 7.68
C ASP A 98 -1.30 -11.50 7.30
N LEU A 99 -1.14 -10.17 7.16
CA LEU A 99 0.12 -9.55 6.74
C LEU A 99 1.24 -9.68 7.79
N ASP A 100 0.88 -9.88 9.06
CA ASP A 100 1.80 -10.20 10.16
C ASP A 100 2.60 -11.48 9.90
N GLN A 101 2.05 -12.42 9.13
CA GLN A 101 2.74 -13.65 8.75
C GLN A 101 3.77 -13.44 7.63
N CYS A 102 3.60 -12.36 6.86
CA CYS A 102 4.38 -12.05 5.66
C CYS A 102 5.36 -10.89 5.86
N VAL A 103 5.33 -10.16 6.98
CA VAL A 103 6.34 -9.14 7.30
C VAL A 103 7.60 -9.79 7.85
N ALA A 104 8.77 -9.35 7.37
CA ALA A 104 10.07 -9.80 7.88
C ALA A 104 10.30 -9.28 9.32
N PRO A 105 11.15 -9.93 10.12
CA PRO A 105 11.62 -9.35 11.39
C PRO A 105 12.31 -8.00 11.15
N ASN A 106 12.03 -7.01 11.99
CA ASN A 106 12.42 -5.60 11.77
C ASN A 106 11.91 -4.97 10.45
N GLY A 107 11.02 -5.64 9.73
CA GLY A 107 10.41 -5.16 8.50
C GLY A 107 9.50 -3.96 8.74
N LEU A 108 9.30 -3.18 7.67
CA LEU A 108 8.51 -1.96 7.68
C LEU A 108 7.09 -2.21 7.16
N MET A 109 6.13 -1.54 7.76
CA MET A 109 4.73 -1.55 7.34
C MET A 109 4.20 -0.13 7.23
N GLY A 110 3.88 0.31 6.02
CA GLY A 110 3.29 1.61 5.73
C GLY A 110 1.78 1.49 5.50
N ILE A 111 0.99 2.37 6.13
CA ILE A 111 -0.45 2.49 5.84
C ILE A 111 -0.80 3.95 5.56
N TRP A 112 -1.29 4.22 4.36
CA TRP A 112 -1.89 5.51 4.04
C TRP A 112 -3.20 5.67 4.82
N ILE A 113 -3.41 6.83 5.41
CA ILE A 113 -4.65 7.20 6.10
C ILE A 113 -5.15 8.56 5.61
N THR A 114 -6.45 8.77 5.71
CA THR A 114 -7.04 10.10 5.55
C THR A 114 -6.90 10.91 6.84
N ASN A 115 -7.14 12.23 6.77
CA ASN A 115 -7.08 13.13 7.92
C ASN A 115 -8.19 12.95 8.97
N ARG A 116 -8.98 11.88 8.89
CA ARG A 116 -10.03 11.62 9.89
C ARG A 116 -9.43 11.08 11.19
N PRO A 117 -9.71 11.72 12.35
CA PRO A 117 -9.21 11.24 13.64
C PRO A 117 -9.63 9.81 13.97
N SER A 118 -10.84 9.40 13.57
CA SER A 118 -11.33 8.04 13.81
C SER A 118 -10.53 6.97 13.06
N ILE A 119 -10.02 7.26 11.86
CA ILE A 119 -9.14 6.33 11.12
C ILE A 119 -7.80 6.23 11.83
N ARG A 120 -7.22 7.38 12.24
CA ARG A 120 -5.98 7.38 13.01
C ARG A 120 -6.12 6.56 14.30
N GLN A 121 -7.23 6.74 15.03
CA GLN A 121 -7.51 5.97 16.25
C GLN A 121 -7.71 4.49 15.96
N LEU A 122 -8.34 4.12 14.84
CA LEU A 122 -8.50 2.72 14.44
C LEU A 122 -7.14 2.05 14.14
N VAL A 123 -6.19 2.80 13.60
CA VAL A 123 -4.85 2.28 13.28
C VAL A 123 -3.96 2.21 14.52
N LEU A 124 -3.85 3.32 15.26
CA LEU A 124 -2.87 3.50 16.35
C LEU A 124 -3.43 3.28 17.76
N GLY A 125 -4.75 3.26 17.93
CA GLY A 125 -5.37 3.12 19.24
C GLY A 125 -5.26 1.71 19.80
N HIS A 126 -5.65 1.56 21.07
CA HIS A 126 -5.69 0.26 21.72
C HIS A 126 -6.65 -0.70 21.02
N GLY A 127 -6.21 -1.95 20.82
CA GLY A 127 -6.88 -2.93 19.99
C GLY A 127 -6.95 -2.51 18.51
N GLY A 128 -6.14 -1.55 18.08
CA GLY A 128 -6.10 -1.03 16.71
C GLY A 128 -5.41 -1.97 15.74
N ILE A 129 -5.28 -1.53 14.48
CA ILE A 129 -4.66 -2.32 13.41
C ILE A 129 -3.19 -2.62 13.73
N PHE A 130 -2.41 -1.62 14.18
CA PHE A 130 -0.99 -1.82 14.46
C PHE A 130 -0.73 -2.76 15.63
N GLU A 131 -1.51 -2.65 16.71
CA GLU A 131 -1.43 -3.58 17.84
C GLU A 131 -1.81 -5.01 17.40
N SER A 132 -2.87 -5.14 16.59
CA SER A 132 -3.33 -6.45 16.08
C SER A 132 -2.32 -7.12 15.14
N LEU A 133 -1.56 -6.35 14.36
CA LEU A 133 -0.51 -6.84 13.45
C LEU A 133 0.86 -6.94 14.13
N ASN A 134 0.94 -6.66 15.43
CA ASN A 134 2.18 -6.61 16.21
C ASN A 134 3.27 -5.73 15.56
N VAL A 135 2.92 -4.49 15.20
CA VAL A 135 3.86 -3.50 14.66
C VAL A 135 3.79 -2.18 15.43
N GLY A 136 4.93 -1.50 15.56
CA GLY A 136 5.05 -0.24 16.29
C GLY A 136 5.33 0.93 15.37
N LEU A 137 4.51 1.98 15.41
CA LEU A 137 4.77 3.27 14.73
C LEU A 137 6.19 3.78 15.00
N ILE A 138 6.95 4.07 13.94
CA ILE A 138 8.30 4.64 14.01
C ILE A 138 8.40 6.00 13.31
N GLU A 139 7.65 6.21 12.22
CA GLU A 139 7.66 7.46 11.47
C GLU A 139 6.26 7.84 10.95
N GLU A 140 6.06 9.13 10.69
CA GLU A 140 4.87 9.69 10.09
C GLU A 140 5.25 10.57 8.90
N TRP A 141 4.79 10.22 7.71
CA TRP A 141 5.09 10.96 6.50
C TRP A 141 3.85 11.71 6.02
N ILE A 142 4.00 13.01 5.76
CA ILE A 142 2.91 13.88 5.33
C ILE A 142 3.13 14.20 3.85
N TRP A 143 2.29 13.67 2.98
CA TRP A 143 2.30 14.04 1.57
C TRP A 143 1.41 15.26 1.34
N VAL A 144 2.03 16.42 1.15
CA VAL A 144 1.39 17.68 0.81
C VAL A 144 1.23 17.78 -0.71
N LYS A 145 -0.03 17.92 -1.13
CA LYS A 145 -0.45 18.11 -2.52
C LYS A 145 -0.31 19.57 -2.88
N THR A 146 0.52 19.83 -3.89
CA THR A 146 0.82 21.18 -4.38
C THR A 146 0.35 21.36 -5.83
N THR A 147 0.15 22.61 -6.24
CA THR A 147 0.01 22.99 -7.64
C THR A 147 1.38 22.92 -8.32
N THR A 148 1.42 23.04 -9.65
CA THR A 148 2.69 23.18 -10.40
C THR A 148 3.51 24.41 -10.01
N LYS A 149 2.93 25.35 -9.27
CA LYS A 149 3.60 26.53 -8.71
C LYS A 149 4.10 26.33 -7.27
N GLY A 150 3.91 25.14 -6.70
CA GLY A 150 4.31 24.82 -5.31
C GLY A 150 3.32 25.28 -4.24
N GLU A 151 2.15 25.79 -4.61
CA GLU A 151 1.12 26.24 -3.67
C GLU A 151 0.24 25.05 -3.23
N PRO A 152 -0.25 24.98 -1.99
CA PRO A 152 -1.19 23.93 -1.59
C PRO A 152 -2.47 23.93 -2.45
N VAL A 153 -2.92 22.74 -2.89
CA VAL A 153 -4.12 22.63 -3.75
C VAL A 153 -5.42 23.06 -3.06
N THR A 154 -5.44 23.05 -1.73
CA THR A 154 -6.49 23.62 -0.89
C THR A 154 -5.86 24.32 0.32
N ALA A 155 -6.59 25.23 0.97
CA ALA A 155 -6.11 25.90 2.17
C ALA A 155 -5.77 24.89 3.29
N LEU A 156 -4.63 25.08 3.95
CA LEU A 156 -4.15 24.20 5.02
C LEU A 156 -5.09 24.20 6.24
N ASP A 157 -5.68 25.35 6.55
CA ASP A 157 -6.66 25.58 7.61
C ASP A 157 -8.10 25.28 7.18
N GLY A 158 -8.33 24.93 5.90
CA GLY A 158 -9.66 24.64 5.38
C GLY A 158 -10.41 23.57 6.18
N ALA A 159 -11.70 23.83 6.45
CA ALA A 159 -12.54 22.97 7.30
C ALA A 159 -12.91 21.62 6.65
N TRP A 160 -12.86 21.52 5.32
CA TRP A 160 -13.43 20.38 4.57
C TRP A 160 -12.38 19.42 4.01
N ARG A 161 -11.44 19.93 3.20
CA ARG A 161 -10.41 19.13 2.55
C ARG A 161 -9.05 19.69 2.88
N LYS A 162 -8.23 18.88 3.55
CA LYS A 162 -6.83 19.18 3.78
C LYS A 162 -6.03 18.83 2.52
N PRO A 163 -5.02 19.64 2.15
CA PRO A 163 -4.20 19.42 0.96
C PRO A 163 -3.11 18.37 1.23
N TYR A 164 -3.33 17.42 2.14
CA TYR A 164 -2.32 16.40 2.45
C TYR A 164 -2.95 15.08 2.86
N GLU A 165 -2.19 14.01 2.71
CA GLU A 165 -2.50 12.68 3.23
C GLU A 165 -1.34 12.21 4.11
N VAL A 166 -1.60 11.29 5.03
CA VAL A 166 -0.60 10.82 6.00
C VAL A 166 -0.31 9.35 5.75
N LEU A 167 0.97 8.99 5.68
CA LEU A 167 1.46 7.63 5.73
C LEU A 167 2.00 7.38 7.14
N LEU A 168 1.43 6.40 7.83
CA LEU A 168 1.97 5.91 9.10
C LEU A 168 2.91 4.75 8.80
N LEU A 169 4.16 4.86 9.24
CA LEU A 169 5.19 3.85 9.04
C LEU A 169 5.51 3.17 10.36
N ALA A 170 5.28 1.86 10.42
CA ALA A 170 5.53 1.02 11.58
C ALA A 170 6.61 -0.01 11.29
N ARG A 171 7.16 -0.58 12.37
CA ARG A 171 8.18 -1.62 12.34
C ARG A 171 7.72 -2.85 13.13
N SER A 172 7.91 -4.03 12.55
CA SER A 172 7.73 -5.31 13.24
C SER A 172 8.87 -5.55 14.23
N PRO A 173 8.69 -6.36 15.28
CA PRO A 173 9.77 -6.66 16.21
C PRO A 173 10.88 -7.47 15.51
N GLY A 174 12.08 -7.45 16.07
CA GLY A 174 13.18 -8.30 15.61
C GLY A 174 12.94 -9.78 15.86
N TRP A 175 12.03 -10.11 16.78
CA TRP A 175 11.61 -11.47 17.06
C TRP A 175 10.09 -11.57 17.21
N ARG A 176 9.46 -12.58 16.60
CA ARG A 176 7.99 -12.72 16.56
C ARG A 176 7.33 -12.87 17.94
N LEU A 177 8.04 -13.37 18.95
CA LEU A 177 7.50 -13.47 20.32
C LEU A 177 7.55 -12.15 21.10
N GLU A 178 8.25 -11.14 20.59
CA GLU A 178 8.28 -9.82 21.20
C GLU A 178 7.06 -9.01 20.80
N THR A 179 6.65 -8.11 21.70
CA THR A 179 5.61 -7.13 21.40
C THR A 179 6.25 -5.87 20.84
N ALA A 180 5.85 -5.47 19.63
CA ALA A 180 6.29 -4.21 19.05
C ALA A 180 5.82 -3.04 19.90
N ARG A 181 6.63 -1.97 19.95
CA ARG A 181 6.32 -0.74 20.66
C ARG A 181 6.44 0.44 19.71
N HIS A 182 5.59 1.43 19.90
CA HIS A 182 5.78 2.72 19.26
C HIS A 182 7.13 3.32 19.65
N SER A 183 7.82 3.93 18.68
CA SER A 183 9.01 4.73 18.96
C SER A 183 8.64 5.86 19.92
N PRO A 184 9.45 6.13 20.96
CA PRO A 184 9.26 7.31 21.80
C PRO A 184 9.51 8.61 21.02
N ASP A 185 10.31 8.54 19.95
CA ASP A 185 10.61 9.64 19.05
C ASP A 185 10.11 9.27 17.64
N VAL A 186 8.84 9.56 17.37
CA VAL A 186 8.22 9.31 16.06
C VAL A 186 8.70 10.40 15.09
N LYS A 187 9.60 10.04 14.18
CA LYS A 187 10.13 10.98 13.19
C LYS A 187 9.05 11.40 12.21
N ARG A 188 8.91 12.70 11.95
CA ARG A 188 7.99 13.24 10.95
C ARG A 188 8.74 13.67 9.69
N ARG A 189 8.25 13.25 8.52
CA ARG A 189 8.76 13.67 7.20
C ARG A 189 7.66 14.34 6.40
N ILE A 190 8.04 15.22 5.48
CA ILE A 190 7.10 15.91 4.60
C ILE A 190 7.54 15.68 3.16
N ILE A 191 6.60 15.25 2.34
CA ILE A 191 6.75 15.07 0.89
C ILE A 191 5.89 16.12 0.21
N PHE A 192 6.49 17.00 -0.58
CA PHE A 192 5.74 17.89 -1.45
C PHE A 192 5.68 17.27 -2.84
N GLY A 193 4.48 17.21 -3.42
CA GLY A 193 4.32 16.69 -4.77
C GLY A 193 3.08 17.25 -5.45
N VAL A 194 3.16 17.42 -6.77
CA VAL A 194 1.99 17.71 -7.59
C VAL A 194 1.20 16.41 -7.73
N PRO A 195 -0.09 16.38 -7.36
CA PRO A 195 -0.89 15.17 -7.52
C PRO A 195 -1.06 14.87 -9.01
N ASP A 196 -0.91 13.59 -9.35
CA ASP A 196 -1.22 13.06 -10.67
C ASP A 196 -2.75 12.80 -10.78
N ILE A 197 -3.16 11.78 -11.54
CA ILE A 197 -4.53 11.27 -11.62
C ILE A 197 -5.12 11.00 -10.23
N HIS A 198 -6.43 11.26 -10.09
CA HIS A 198 -7.15 11.14 -8.82
C HIS A 198 -6.84 9.81 -8.09
N SER A 199 -6.46 9.93 -6.82
CA SER A 199 -6.09 8.83 -5.92
C SER A 199 -4.78 8.09 -6.22
N ARG A 200 -3.93 8.58 -7.14
CA ARG A 200 -2.56 8.06 -7.27
C ARG A 200 -1.65 8.70 -6.23
N LYS A 201 -1.06 7.86 -5.38
CA LYS A 201 -0.05 8.27 -4.38
C LYS A 201 1.32 8.44 -5.06
N PRO A 202 2.25 9.22 -4.48
CA PRO A 202 3.63 9.24 -4.96
C PRO A 202 4.27 7.85 -4.83
N CYS A 203 5.10 7.47 -5.80
CA CYS A 203 5.91 6.27 -5.68
C CYS A 203 6.93 6.48 -4.54
N LEU A 204 6.91 5.60 -3.54
CA LEU A 204 7.75 5.73 -2.36
C LEU A 204 9.08 4.98 -2.46
N LYS A 205 9.34 4.28 -3.58
CA LYS A 205 10.47 3.37 -3.74
C LYS A 205 11.80 3.99 -3.34
N GLU A 206 12.19 5.07 -4.01
CA GLU A 206 13.47 5.75 -3.73
C GLU A 206 13.52 6.34 -2.31
N LEU A 207 12.37 6.76 -1.76
CA LEU A 207 12.31 7.38 -0.43
C LEU A 207 12.46 6.35 0.70
N ILE A 208 12.00 5.12 0.50
CA ILE A 208 12.00 4.06 1.51
C ILE A 208 13.28 3.21 1.47
N GLU A 209 13.99 3.20 0.34
CA GLU A 209 15.18 2.36 0.12
C GLU A 209 16.29 2.57 1.16
N ASP A 210 16.55 3.81 1.57
CA ASP A 210 17.53 4.13 2.62
C ASP A 210 17.22 3.49 3.99
N MET A 211 15.98 3.02 4.19
CA MET A 211 15.53 2.38 5.42
C MET A 211 15.49 0.85 5.33
N LEU A 212 15.81 0.28 4.17
CA LEU A 212 15.67 -1.13 3.84
C LEU A 212 17.04 -1.78 3.57
N PRO A 213 17.19 -3.10 3.75
CA PRO A 213 18.41 -3.79 3.40
C PRO A 213 18.62 -3.84 1.87
N GLU A 214 19.86 -4.10 1.45
CA GLU A 214 20.15 -4.43 0.05
C GLU A 214 19.38 -5.69 -0.39
N GLY A 215 18.83 -5.68 -1.60
CA GLY A 215 18.02 -6.79 -2.11
C GLY A 215 16.71 -7.02 -1.33
N TYR A 216 16.14 -5.95 -0.77
CA TYR A 216 14.86 -6.02 -0.06
C TYR A 216 13.73 -6.56 -0.94
N GLN A 217 12.74 -7.19 -0.31
CA GLN A 217 11.49 -7.56 -0.96
C GLN A 217 10.35 -6.68 -0.45
N ALA A 218 9.61 -6.03 -1.35
CA ALA A 218 8.49 -5.16 -1.02
C ALA A 218 7.16 -5.66 -1.60
N LEU A 219 6.08 -5.38 -0.87
CA LEU A 219 4.70 -5.65 -1.27
C LEU A 219 3.85 -4.37 -1.17
N GLU A 220 3.16 -4.01 -2.25
CA GLU A 220 2.09 -3.02 -2.24
C GLU A 220 0.72 -3.71 -2.29
N CYS A 221 -0.06 -3.52 -1.22
CA CYS A 221 -1.43 -4.00 -1.09
C CYS A 221 -2.43 -2.93 -1.52
N PHE A 222 -3.56 -3.36 -2.08
CA PHE A 222 -4.54 -2.48 -2.72
C PHE A 222 -3.95 -1.68 -3.89
N ALA A 223 -2.91 -2.24 -4.51
CA ALA A 223 -2.17 -1.61 -5.58
C ALA A 223 -3.09 -1.29 -6.76
N ARG A 224 -2.77 -0.19 -7.45
CA ARG A 224 -3.41 0.22 -8.72
C ARG A 224 -2.42 0.36 -9.86
N TYR A 225 -1.15 0.20 -9.55
CA TYR A 225 -0.06 0.21 -10.49
C TYR A 225 1.06 -0.66 -9.96
N LEU A 226 1.96 -1.04 -10.85
CA LEU A 226 3.14 -1.84 -10.53
C LEU A 226 4.35 -0.95 -10.34
N VAL A 227 5.20 -1.34 -9.39
CA VAL A 227 6.52 -0.74 -9.14
C VAL A 227 7.59 -1.79 -9.49
N ALA A 228 8.66 -1.37 -10.18
CA ALA A 228 9.75 -2.27 -10.55
C ALA A 228 10.34 -2.97 -9.32
N GLY A 229 10.55 -4.29 -9.40
CA GLY A 229 11.07 -5.10 -8.29
C GLY A 229 10.10 -5.35 -7.13
N TRP A 230 8.88 -4.78 -7.16
CA TRP A 230 7.92 -4.94 -6.07
C TRP A 230 6.85 -5.98 -6.41
N TRP A 231 6.31 -6.59 -5.37
CA TRP A 231 5.05 -7.29 -5.45
C TRP A 231 3.90 -6.30 -5.33
N SER A 232 2.84 -6.53 -6.09
CA SER A 232 1.62 -5.72 -6.06
C SER A 232 0.40 -6.62 -6.01
N TRP A 233 -0.50 -6.37 -5.07
CA TRP A 233 -1.71 -7.17 -4.85
C TRP A 233 -2.95 -6.29 -4.79
N GLY A 234 -3.96 -6.60 -5.61
CA GLY A 234 -5.28 -5.98 -5.49
C GLY A 234 -6.21 -6.26 -6.67
N ASN A 235 -7.46 -5.86 -6.52
CA ASN A 235 -8.51 -5.99 -7.54
C ASN A 235 -8.29 -5.09 -8.76
N GLU A 236 -7.55 -3.99 -8.60
CA GLU A 236 -7.27 -3.00 -9.64
C GLU A 236 -5.76 -2.92 -9.95
N VAL A 237 -4.99 -3.97 -9.64
CA VAL A 237 -3.51 -3.97 -9.63
C VAL A 237 -2.83 -3.45 -10.90
N LEU A 238 -3.50 -3.56 -12.04
CA LEU A 238 -3.00 -3.14 -13.36
C LEU A 238 -3.60 -1.84 -13.89
N LYS A 239 -4.46 -1.15 -13.13
CA LYS A 239 -5.27 -0.03 -13.61
C LYS A 239 -4.44 1.04 -14.31
N PHE A 240 -3.37 1.54 -13.68
CA PHE A 240 -2.52 2.58 -14.27
C PHE A 240 -1.35 2.03 -15.10
N ASN A 241 -1.24 0.70 -15.25
CA ASN A 241 -0.31 0.08 -16.20
C ASN A 241 -0.91 -0.06 -17.60
N TRP A 242 -2.21 0.19 -17.76
CA TRP A 242 -2.87 0.20 -19.07
C TRP A 242 -2.34 1.35 -19.91
N ASP A 243 -1.95 1.05 -21.15
CA ASP A 243 -1.41 2.02 -22.11
C ASP A 243 -2.34 3.22 -22.36
N GLY A 244 -3.66 3.09 -22.15
CA GLY A 244 -4.61 4.20 -22.26
C GLY A 244 -4.43 5.33 -21.23
N TYR A 245 -3.63 5.11 -20.18
CA TYR A 245 -3.23 6.15 -19.23
C TYR A 245 -1.91 6.85 -19.59
N TRP A 246 -1.24 6.43 -20.66
CA TRP A 246 0.04 6.97 -21.09
C TRP A 246 -0.22 7.96 -22.23
N THR A 247 0.37 9.15 -22.15
CA THR A 247 0.38 10.09 -23.26
C THR A 247 1.59 9.80 -24.14
N ASP A 248 1.44 9.90 -25.45
CA ASP A 248 2.60 9.98 -26.34
C ASP A 248 3.45 11.18 -25.91
N GLY A 249 4.71 10.91 -25.55
CA GLY A 249 5.65 11.93 -25.07
C GLY A 249 6.16 12.85 -26.18
#